data_AF-A0A135LSY1-F1
#
_entry.id   AF-A0A135LSY1-F1
#
_cell.length_a   1.000
_cell.length_b   1.000
_cell.length_c   1.000
_cell.angle_alpha   90.00
_cell.angle_beta   90.00
_cell.angle_gamma   90.00
#
_symmetry.space_group_name_H-M   'P 1'
#
loop_
_entity.id
_entity.type
_entity.pdbx_description
1 polymer ?
#
loop_
_entity_poly.entity_id
_entity_poly.type
_entity_poly.pdbx_seq_one_letter_code
_entity_poly.pdbx_strand_id
1 'polypeptide(L)'
;MSTTDEKLSDQNPSIWHIYHKGDRHISITPFINPKKEFGFNKKKHEKPAGDQDEESNYFIHHPTLIFHNPPRTLRRGNKNGTPICLIKCGTFWRNWTIQLGDLKDVIDPRGVVKWECRSNTNNTLNDDRALKGYKVRSWRVWGESGKEYHRLVNLRRKEMEFAERENMQVVHDTPKIKITEDGKQGLDSRTEYPSSPYSATPHPALAEEAVRLSWRSPVSLSPRRYTFEYANIKFSWEGTRDVHSTRRAKWIMPFSHLMLIARLPENESEDILVGQYTASFASCKYGELWVFDSAVAQLLDGHSSDVRETRLYELIITTAMCMIIGERGKRNTLLALLALLAEGGGAS
;
A
#
# COMPACT_ATOMS: atom_id res chain seq x y z
N MET A 1 22.31 -17.23 -20.43
CA MET A 1 21.34 -16.32 -19.80
C MET A 1 21.87 -14.90 -19.94
N SER A 2 21.13 -14.04 -20.64
CA SER A 2 21.59 -12.71 -21.03
C SER A 2 21.60 -11.75 -19.84
N THR A 3 22.61 -10.87 -19.77
CA THR A 3 22.74 -9.77 -18.80
C THR A 3 21.55 -8.78 -18.81
N THR A 4 20.63 -8.91 -19.76
CA THR A 4 19.38 -8.15 -19.82
C THR A 4 18.29 -8.69 -18.88
N ASP A 5 18.26 -9.99 -18.56
CA ASP A 5 17.23 -10.58 -17.69
C ASP A 5 17.49 -10.28 -16.21
N GLU A 6 18.76 -10.23 -15.81
CA GLU A 6 19.17 -9.88 -14.44
C GLU A 6 18.81 -8.42 -14.10
N LYS A 7 18.82 -7.51 -15.09
CA LYS A 7 18.41 -6.11 -14.90
C LYS A 7 16.90 -5.89 -14.81
N LEU A 8 16.08 -6.79 -15.35
CA LEU A 8 14.62 -6.71 -15.28
C LEU A 8 14.07 -7.28 -13.95
N SER A 9 14.79 -8.25 -13.37
CA SER A 9 14.45 -8.90 -12.10
C SER A 9 14.50 -7.96 -10.89
N ASP A 10 15.41 -6.99 -10.87
CA ASP A 10 15.67 -6.15 -9.69
C ASP A 10 14.72 -4.95 -9.53
N GLN A 11 13.75 -4.79 -10.44
CA GLN A 11 12.99 -3.56 -10.60
C GLN A 11 11.50 -3.73 -10.33
N ASN A 12 11.10 -4.43 -9.28
CA ASN A 12 9.81 -4.15 -8.67
C ASN A 12 10.06 -3.31 -7.42
N PRO A 13 10.18 -1.97 -7.56
CA PRO A 13 10.34 -1.13 -6.40
C PRO A 13 9.11 -1.36 -5.53
N SER A 14 9.37 -1.94 -4.37
CA SER A 14 8.38 -2.08 -3.30
C SER A 14 8.05 -0.73 -2.68
N ILE A 15 8.70 0.33 -3.16
CA ILE A 15 8.74 1.66 -2.60
C ILE A 15 8.52 2.67 -3.72
N TRP A 16 7.55 3.55 -3.53
CA TRP A 16 7.38 4.74 -4.37
C TRP A 16 7.38 5.98 -3.48
N HIS A 17 8.06 7.00 -3.96
CA HIS A 17 8.14 8.32 -3.37
C HIS A 17 7.34 9.31 -4.20
N ILE A 18 6.66 10.20 -3.50
CA ILE A 18 5.73 11.17 -4.05
C ILE A 18 6.15 12.52 -3.46
N TYR A 19 6.75 13.37 -4.30
CA TYR A 19 7.32 14.64 -3.89
C TYR A 19 6.48 15.82 -4.35
N HIS A 20 6.21 16.74 -3.43
CA HIS A 20 5.59 18.01 -3.78
C HIS A 20 6.60 18.98 -4.41
N LYS A 21 6.15 19.75 -5.40
CA LYS A 21 6.90 20.84 -6.02
C LYS A 21 6.00 22.08 -6.10
N GLY A 22 6.23 23.01 -5.17
CA GLY A 22 5.39 24.18 -5.00
C GLY A 22 3.96 23.77 -4.67
N ASP A 23 2.99 24.48 -5.25
CA ASP A 23 1.60 24.33 -4.82
C ASP A 23 0.75 23.33 -5.59
N ARG A 24 1.28 22.64 -6.61
CA ARG A 24 0.41 21.92 -7.58
C ARG A 24 0.95 20.60 -8.12
N HIS A 25 2.24 20.32 -7.92
CA HIS A 25 2.92 19.28 -8.69
C HIS A 25 3.44 18.18 -7.79
N ILE A 26 3.20 16.95 -8.22
CA ILE A 26 3.59 15.74 -7.53
C ILE A 26 4.49 14.91 -8.44
N SER A 27 5.76 14.80 -8.08
CA SER A 27 6.70 13.91 -8.78
C SER A 27 6.59 12.51 -8.19
N ILE A 28 6.23 11.53 -9.02
CA ILE A 28 6.10 10.14 -8.60
C ILE A 28 7.30 9.36 -9.13
N THR A 29 8.08 8.79 -8.22
CA THR A 29 9.31 8.08 -8.57
C THR A 29 9.63 6.97 -7.57
N PRO A 30 10.20 5.85 -8.01
CA PRO A 30 10.70 4.83 -7.09
C PRO A 30 12.00 5.21 -6.38
N PHE A 31 12.60 6.37 -6.70
CA PHE A 31 13.91 6.78 -6.22
C PHE A 31 13.85 7.86 -5.12
N ILE A 32 14.71 7.73 -4.11
CA ILE A 32 14.85 8.71 -3.02
C ILE A 32 15.39 10.05 -3.53
N ASN A 33 16.28 10.02 -4.52
CA ASN A 33 16.83 11.24 -5.12
C ASN A 33 16.72 11.19 -6.64
N PRO A 34 15.63 11.70 -7.23
CA PRO A 34 15.46 11.67 -8.67
C PRO A 34 16.62 12.36 -9.40
N LYS A 35 17.24 13.41 -8.83
CA LYS A 35 18.31 14.19 -9.46
C LYS A 35 19.65 13.44 -9.58
N LYS A 36 19.98 12.55 -8.64
CA LYS A 36 21.28 11.85 -8.62
C LYS A 36 21.42 10.80 -9.72
N GLU A 37 20.32 10.26 -10.24
CA GLU A 37 20.37 9.18 -11.23
C GLU A 37 20.37 9.65 -12.68
N PHE A 38 19.97 10.88 -12.96
CA PHE A 38 19.94 11.39 -14.34
C PHE A 38 21.32 11.63 -14.97
N GLY A 39 22.42 11.39 -14.24
CA GLY A 39 23.76 11.64 -14.75
C GLY A 39 23.99 13.11 -15.12
N PHE A 40 23.08 14.03 -14.73
CA PHE A 40 23.32 15.46 -14.88
C PHE A 40 24.57 15.77 -14.08
N ASN A 41 25.60 16.23 -14.79
CA ASN A 41 26.88 16.62 -14.23
C ASN A 41 26.65 17.42 -12.95
N LYS A 42 27.47 17.15 -11.91
CA LYS A 42 27.47 17.76 -10.57
C LYS A 42 27.67 19.29 -10.53
N LYS A 43 27.14 20.05 -11.50
CA LYS A 43 26.95 21.48 -11.31
C LYS A 43 26.07 21.65 -10.08
N LYS A 44 26.47 22.55 -9.19
CA LYS A 44 25.81 22.88 -7.93
C LYS A 44 24.37 23.29 -8.20
N HIS A 45 23.49 22.31 -8.37
CA HIS A 45 22.06 22.54 -8.39
C HIS A 45 21.62 22.60 -6.94
N GLU A 46 20.98 23.70 -6.58
CA GLU A 46 20.29 23.85 -5.32
C GLU A 46 19.47 22.58 -5.05
N LYS A 47 19.58 22.11 -3.80
CA LYS A 47 18.74 21.01 -3.31
C LYS A 47 17.31 21.32 -3.76
N PRO A 48 16.58 20.36 -4.36
CA PRO A 48 15.17 20.60 -4.61
C PRO A 48 14.56 21.06 -3.28
N ALA A 49 13.77 22.13 -3.32
CA ALA A 49 13.21 22.76 -2.12
C ALA A 49 12.34 21.82 -1.24
N GLY A 50 12.21 20.54 -1.61
CA GLY A 50 11.47 19.50 -0.89
C GLY A 50 12.26 18.72 0.18
N ASP A 51 13.47 19.16 0.58
CA ASP A 51 14.16 18.60 1.76
C ASP A 51 13.59 19.15 3.09
N GLN A 52 12.67 20.14 3.07
CA GLN A 52 12.21 20.82 4.28
C GLN A 52 10.88 20.30 4.85
N ASP A 53 9.92 19.87 4.01
CA ASP A 53 8.64 19.33 4.48
C ASP A 53 8.53 17.83 4.16
N GLU A 54 9.33 17.01 4.86
CA GLU A 54 9.20 15.55 4.80
C GLU A 54 7.77 15.09 5.12
N GLU A 55 7.02 15.85 5.92
CA GLU A 55 5.64 15.53 6.32
C GLU A 55 4.64 15.59 5.16
N SER A 56 4.92 16.36 4.11
CA SER A 56 4.02 16.49 2.95
C SER A 56 4.18 15.34 1.94
N ASN A 57 5.29 14.59 1.99
CA ASN A 57 5.55 13.54 1.02
C ASN A 57 4.66 12.32 1.25
N TYR A 58 4.51 11.48 0.22
CA TYR A 58 3.84 10.19 0.37
C TYR A 58 4.77 9.04 0.03
N PHE A 59 4.52 7.91 0.69
CA PHE A 59 5.28 6.68 0.54
C PHE A 59 4.35 5.50 0.31
N ILE A 60 4.55 4.76 -0.78
CA ILE A 60 3.86 3.48 -0.99
C ILE A 60 4.79 2.33 -0.69
N HIS A 61 4.40 1.49 0.25
CA HIS A 61 5.06 0.24 0.57
C HIS A 61 4.30 -0.94 -0.04
N HIS A 62 5.00 -1.86 -0.71
CA HIS A 62 4.51 -3.17 -1.08
C HIS A 62 5.25 -4.23 -0.25
N PRO A 63 4.61 -4.76 0.81
CA PRO A 63 5.23 -5.79 1.64
C PRO A 63 5.50 -7.06 0.83
N THR A 64 6.68 -7.65 1.02
CA THR A 64 7.02 -8.94 0.41
C THR A 64 6.84 -10.05 1.45
N LEU A 65 5.86 -10.92 1.23
CA LEU A 65 5.63 -12.13 2.04
C LEU A 65 5.44 -13.32 1.11
N ILE A 66 6.29 -14.34 1.22
CA ILE A 66 6.23 -15.51 0.35
C ILE A 66 4.92 -16.28 0.59
N PHE A 67 4.29 -16.69 -0.52
CA PHE A 67 2.96 -17.33 -0.60
C PHE A 67 1.78 -16.41 -0.27
N HIS A 68 2.04 -15.11 -0.15
CA HIS A 68 1.01 -14.11 0.10
C HIS A 68 1.14 -12.94 -0.87
N ASN A 69 0.02 -12.28 -1.14
CA ASN A 69 -0.03 -11.01 -1.85
C ASN A 69 -0.67 -9.98 -0.92
N PRO A 70 0.10 -9.45 0.05
CA PRO A 70 -0.44 -8.49 1.00
C PRO A 70 -0.83 -7.17 0.29
N PRO A 71 -1.80 -6.43 0.84
CA PRO A 71 -2.12 -5.11 0.33
C PRO A 71 -0.90 -4.19 0.46
N ARG A 72 -0.79 -3.20 -0.43
CA ARG A 72 0.18 -2.10 -0.28
C ARG A 72 -0.32 -1.14 0.79
N THR A 73 0.59 -0.40 1.41
CA THR A 73 0.23 0.68 2.34
C THR A 73 0.64 2.02 1.73
N LEU A 74 -0.27 2.99 1.67
CA LEU A 74 0.09 4.40 1.52
C LEU A 74 0.41 4.98 2.90
N ARG A 75 1.49 5.74 3.02
CA ARG A 75 1.96 6.36 4.26
C ARG A 75 2.25 7.84 4.01
N ARG A 76 1.98 8.70 4.99
CA ARG A 76 2.42 10.10 4.95
C ARG A 76 3.88 10.19 5.40
N GLY A 77 4.63 11.07 4.76
CA GLY A 77 6.05 11.31 4.94
C GLY A 77 6.94 10.17 4.46
N ASN A 78 7.55 9.46 5.40
CA ASN A 78 8.60 8.49 5.12
C ASN A 78 8.12 7.03 5.24
N LYS A 79 9.05 6.08 5.05
CA LYS A 79 8.78 4.63 5.16
C LYS A 79 8.15 4.22 6.50
N ASN A 80 8.51 4.90 7.57
CA ASN A 80 8.03 4.64 8.93
C ASN A 80 6.81 5.49 9.30
N GLY A 81 6.35 6.35 8.39
CA GLY A 81 5.17 7.17 8.57
C GLY A 81 3.89 6.37 8.80
N THR A 82 2.89 7.03 9.36
CA THR A 82 1.60 6.43 9.67
C THR A 82 0.92 5.94 8.39
N PRO A 83 0.50 4.67 8.32
CA PRO A 83 -0.27 4.16 7.20
C PRO A 83 -1.64 4.83 7.15
N ILE A 84 -1.96 5.41 6.00
CA ILE A 84 -3.23 6.09 5.70
C ILE A 84 -4.26 5.10 5.17
N CYS A 85 -3.82 4.23 4.25
CA CYS A 85 -4.72 3.30 3.59
C CYS A 85 -4.05 1.99 3.17
N LEU A 86 -4.86 0.96 2.98
CA LEU A 86 -4.48 -0.29 2.33
C LEU A 86 -4.98 -0.32 0.90
N ILE A 87 -4.12 -0.75 -0.02
CA ILE A 87 -4.41 -0.84 -1.44
C ILE A 87 -4.32 -2.30 -1.85
N LYS A 88 -5.48 -2.91 -2.09
CA LYS A 88 -5.62 -4.29 -2.54
C LYS A 88 -5.82 -4.32 -4.06
N CYS A 89 -4.88 -4.92 -4.77
CA CYS A 89 -5.03 -5.18 -6.20
C CYS A 89 -5.84 -6.46 -6.41
N GLY A 90 -6.91 -6.37 -7.19
CA GLY A 90 -7.65 -7.52 -7.71
C GLY A 90 -7.00 -8.11 -8.96
N THR A 91 -7.73 -9.03 -9.60
CA THR A 91 -7.24 -9.77 -10.77
C THR A 91 -6.94 -8.84 -11.95
N PHE A 92 -5.77 -9.04 -12.60
CA PHE A 92 -5.33 -8.30 -13.79
C PHE A 92 -5.42 -6.77 -13.67
N TRP A 93 -5.21 -6.22 -12.47
CA TRP A 93 -5.27 -4.77 -12.21
C TRP A 93 -6.61 -4.13 -12.61
N ARG A 94 -7.68 -4.95 -12.74
CA ARG A 94 -9.01 -4.50 -13.18
C ARG A 94 -9.74 -3.81 -12.04
N ASN A 95 -9.60 -4.34 -10.83
CA ASN A 95 -10.30 -3.85 -9.66
C ASN A 95 -9.28 -3.58 -8.56
N TRP A 96 -9.50 -2.52 -7.80
CA TRP A 96 -8.74 -2.19 -6.61
C TRP A 96 -9.72 -1.89 -5.49
N THR A 97 -9.40 -2.37 -4.28
CA THR A 97 -10.09 -1.98 -3.06
C THR A 97 -9.13 -1.14 -2.24
N ILE A 98 -9.53 0.09 -1.93
CA ILE A 98 -8.80 1.04 -1.11
C ILE A 98 -9.49 1.11 0.24
N GLN A 99 -8.80 0.78 1.31
CA GLN A 99 -9.33 0.77 2.67
C GLN A 99 -8.69 1.91 3.47
N LEU A 100 -9.48 2.89 3.87
CA LEU A 100 -9.05 4.10 4.58
C LEU A 100 -9.28 3.94 6.09
N GLY A 101 -8.41 4.54 6.90
CA GLY A 101 -8.63 4.68 8.35
C GLY A 101 -7.35 4.93 9.15
N ASP A 102 -7.44 5.03 10.47
CA ASP A 102 -6.25 4.97 11.33
C ASP A 102 -5.72 3.54 11.43
N LEU A 103 -4.61 3.29 10.74
CA LEU A 103 -4.00 1.97 10.62
C LEU A 103 -2.69 1.84 11.40
N LYS A 104 -2.34 2.83 12.23
CA LYS A 104 -1.07 2.88 12.97
C LYS A 104 -0.84 1.65 13.83
N ASP A 105 -1.84 1.27 14.62
CA ASP A 105 -1.76 0.12 15.52
C ASP A 105 -2.21 -1.19 14.87
N VAL A 106 -2.79 -1.13 13.68
CA VAL A 106 -3.26 -2.28 12.91
C VAL A 106 -2.14 -2.90 12.07
N ILE A 107 -1.23 -2.07 11.56
CA ILE A 107 -0.15 -2.47 10.66
C ILE A 107 1.14 -2.69 11.44
N ASP A 108 1.76 -3.86 11.25
CA ASP A 108 3.05 -4.15 11.85
C ASP A 108 4.23 -3.59 11.03
N PRO A 109 5.47 -3.64 11.54
CA PRO A 109 6.65 -3.14 10.81
C PRO A 109 6.99 -3.86 9.51
N ARG A 110 6.37 -5.02 9.21
CA ARG A 110 6.48 -5.65 7.87
C ARG A 110 5.63 -4.90 6.84
N GLY A 111 4.71 -4.04 7.28
CA GLY A 111 3.77 -3.30 6.46
C GLY A 111 2.46 -4.08 6.20
N VAL A 112 2.15 -5.09 7.01
CA VAL A 112 0.94 -5.90 6.87
C VAL A 112 0.05 -5.81 8.10
N VAL A 113 -1.23 -6.13 7.96
CA VAL A 113 -2.19 -6.20 9.07
C VAL A 113 -1.74 -7.28 10.06
N LYS A 114 -1.62 -6.90 11.33
CA LYS A 114 -1.34 -7.80 12.46
C LYS A 114 -2.36 -8.94 12.48
N TRP A 115 -1.93 -10.13 12.86
CA TRP A 115 -2.83 -11.28 12.91
C TRP A 115 -3.97 -11.07 13.92
N GLU A 116 -3.66 -10.38 15.00
CA GLU A 116 -4.54 -10.06 16.11
C GLU A 116 -5.61 -9.02 15.71
N CYS A 117 -5.32 -8.19 14.70
CA CYS A 117 -6.20 -7.13 14.20
C CYS A 117 -7.01 -7.57 12.96
N ARG A 118 -7.13 -8.87 12.67
CA ARG A 118 -7.99 -9.35 11.58
C ARG A 118 -9.46 -9.12 11.92
N SER A 119 -10.28 -8.76 10.92
CA SER A 119 -11.71 -8.50 11.17
C SER A 119 -12.50 -9.77 11.49
N ASN A 120 -12.12 -10.89 10.87
CA ASN A 120 -12.80 -12.18 11.04
C ASN A 120 -11.88 -13.22 11.64
N THR A 121 -12.39 -14.04 12.56
CA THR A 121 -11.62 -15.08 13.26
C THR A 121 -10.96 -16.08 12.30
N ASN A 122 -11.66 -16.43 11.22
CA ASN A 122 -11.22 -17.30 10.12
C ASN A 122 -10.42 -16.57 9.03
N ASN A 123 -10.19 -15.26 9.18
CA ASN A 123 -9.47 -14.41 8.23
C ASN A 123 -10.13 -14.28 6.83
N THR A 124 -11.44 -14.54 6.70
CA THR A 124 -12.18 -14.27 5.47
C THR A 124 -12.48 -12.79 5.30
N LEU A 125 -12.77 -12.37 4.07
CA LEU A 125 -13.10 -11.00 3.72
C LEU A 125 -14.55 -10.96 3.25
N ASN A 126 -15.47 -10.79 4.21
CA ASN A 126 -16.91 -10.80 3.93
C ASN A 126 -17.43 -9.41 3.49
N ASP A 127 -16.65 -8.36 3.74
CA ASP A 127 -16.95 -6.96 3.45
C ASP A 127 -15.69 -6.27 2.87
N ASP A 128 -15.87 -5.22 2.06
CA ASP A 128 -14.79 -4.41 1.50
C ASP A 128 -14.02 -3.65 2.59
N ARG A 129 -14.60 -3.42 3.78
CA ARG A 129 -13.90 -2.84 4.95
C ARG A 129 -13.15 -3.88 5.78
N ALA A 130 -13.35 -5.18 5.53
CA ALA A 130 -12.70 -6.23 6.30
C ALA A 130 -11.19 -6.28 6.03
N LEU A 131 -10.41 -6.41 7.09
CA LEU A 131 -8.96 -6.46 7.11
C LEU A 131 -8.49 -7.90 7.27
N LYS A 132 -7.64 -8.34 6.34
CA LYS A 132 -7.01 -9.67 6.37
C LYS A 132 -5.71 -9.59 7.18
N GLY A 133 -5.63 -10.30 8.30
CA GLY A 133 -4.42 -10.39 9.12
C GLY A 133 -3.41 -11.41 8.58
N TYR A 134 -2.12 -11.18 8.87
CA TYR A 134 -1.01 -12.02 8.42
C TYR A 134 -0.18 -12.54 9.61
N LYS A 135 -0.20 -13.86 9.84
CA LYS A 135 0.56 -14.49 10.93
C LYS A 135 2.07 -14.34 10.71
N VAL A 136 2.82 -14.13 11.79
CA VAL A 136 4.29 -14.24 11.77
C VAL A 136 4.65 -15.72 11.91
N ARG A 137 5.32 -16.30 10.91
CA ARG A 137 5.80 -17.69 10.92
C ARG A 137 7.03 -17.83 11.83
N SER A 138 7.39 -19.07 12.17
CA SER A 138 8.63 -19.39 12.89
C SER A 138 9.87 -19.27 12.01
N TRP A 139 9.69 -19.39 10.69
CA TRP A 139 10.75 -19.30 9.69
C TRP A 139 10.48 -18.15 8.70
N ARG A 140 11.56 -17.62 8.12
CA ARG A 140 11.55 -16.50 7.18
C ARG A 140 12.41 -16.86 5.96
N VAL A 141 11.96 -16.44 4.79
CA VAL A 141 12.74 -16.57 3.55
C VAL A 141 13.51 -15.29 3.25
N TRP A 142 14.59 -15.42 2.47
CA TRP A 142 15.33 -14.29 1.97
C TRP A 142 14.42 -13.34 1.16
N GLY A 143 14.64 -12.03 1.28
CA GLY A 143 13.82 -11.00 0.62
C GLY A 143 12.50 -10.58 1.30
N GLU A 144 12.02 -11.27 2.34
CA GLU A 144 10.74 -10.89 3.00
C GLU A 144 10.82 -9.58 3.81
N SER A 145 9.74 -8.80 3.87
CA SER A 145 9.69 -7.56 4.66
C SER A 145 9.78 -7.79 6.18
N GLY A 146 10.32 -6.81 6.91
CA GLY A 146 10.34 -6.76 8.40
C GLY A 146 11.16 -7.87 9.08
N LYS A 147 12.39 -8.09 8.61
CA LYS A 147 13.36 -9.06 9.18
C LYS A 147 13.57 -8.91 10.69
N GLU A 148 13.72 -7.68 11.17
CA GLU A 148 13.98 -7.38 12.57
C GLU A 148 12.76 -7.67 13.45
N TYR A 149 11.58 -7.22 13.00
CA TYR A 149 10.32 -7.55 13.66
C TYR A 149 10.09 -9.08 13.77
N HIS A 150 10.36 -9.83 12.70
CA HIS A 150 10.28 -11.30 12.74
C HIS A 150 11.21 -11.90 13.82
N ARG A 151 12.45 -11.42 13.93
CA ARG A 151 13.40 -11.87 14.96
C ARG A 151 12.88 -11.57 16.37
N LEU A 152 12.40 -10.35 16.60
CA LEU A 152 11.87 -9.92 17.90
C LEU A 152 10.62 -10.72 18.31
N VAL A 153 9.71 -11.00 17.38
CA VAL A 153 8.52 -11.81 17.66
C VAL A 153 8.89 -13.25 18.01
N ASN A 154 9.82 -13.86 17.27
CA ASN A 154 10.22 -15.24 17.55
C ASN A 154 11.11 -15.37 18.79
N LEU A 155 11.90 -14.35 19.13
CA LEU A 155 12.63 -14.30 20.40
C LEU A 155 11.64 -14.29 21.58
N ARG A 156 10.65 -13.39 21.55
CA ARG A 156 9.59 -13.33 22.58
C ARG A 156 8.80 -14.63 22.70
N ARG A 157 8.51 -15.31 21.60
CA ARG A 157 7.85 -16.64 21.64
C ARG A 157 8.70 -17.66 22.40
N LYS A 158 10.01 -17.68 22.15
CA LYS A 158 10.94 -18.58 22.88
C LYS A 158 11.04 -18.24 24.36
N GLU A 159 11.07 -16.95 24.70
CA GLU A 159 11.08 -16.49 26.11
C GLU A 159 9.80 -16.91 26.84
N MET A 160 8.63 -16.77 26.21
CA MET A 160 7.36 -17.24 26.76
C MET A 160 7.33 -18.76 26.93
N GLU A 161 7.79 -19.51 25.92
CA GLU A 161 7.90 -20.98 26.00
C GLU A 161 8.84 -21.43 27.13
N PHE A 162 9.92 -20.68 27.37
CA PHE A 162 10.87 -20.96 28.46
C PHE A 162 10.24 -20.68 29.83
N ALA A 163 9.59 -19.52 30.00
CA ALA A 163 8.91 -19.15 31.23
C ALA A 163 7.76 -20.11 31.58
N GLU A 164 7.00 -20.57 30.59
CA GLU A 164 5.96 -21.58 30.80
C GLU A 164 6.54 -22.91 31.31
N ARG A 165 7.69 -23.34 30.78
CA ARG A 165 8.38 -24.56 31.25
C ARG A 165 8.90 -24.43 32.67
N GLU A 166 9.51 -23.29 33.02
CA GLU A 166 9.97 -23.03 34.39
C GLU A 166 8.81 -23.04 35.39
N ASN A 167 7.69 -22.40 35.04
CA ASN A 167 6.49 -22.40 35.87
C ASN A 167 5.91 -23.82 36.07
N MET A 168 5.91 -24.66 35.04
CA MET A 168 5.47 -26.06 35.17
C MET A 168 6.39 -26.89 36.07
N GLN A 169 7.70 -26.61 36.07
CA GLN A 169 8.66 -27.33 36.92
C GLN A 169 8.47 -26.99 38.40
N VAL A 170 8.22 -25.71 38.73
CA VAL A 170 7.96 -25.27 40.12
C VAL A 170 6.70 -25.94 40.72
N VAL A 171 5.67 -26.18 39.91
CA VAL A 171 4.45 -26.87 40.38
C VAL A 171 4.71 -28.34 40.73
N HIS A 172 5.62 -29.01 40.02
CA HIS A 172 5.94 -30.42 40.30
C HIS A 172 6.85 -30.61 41.51
N ASP A 173 7.66 -29.62 41.88
CA ASP A 173 8.58 -29.68 43.02
C ASP A 173 7.95 -29.18 44.33
N THR A 174 6.66 -28.84 44.34
CA THR A 174 5.97 -28.46 45.58
C THR A 174 5.79 -29.72 46.45
N PRO A 175 6.43 -29.81 47.64
CA PRO A 175 6.36 -31.00 48.48
C PRO A 175 4.91 -31.28 48.86
N LYS A 176 4.46 -32.53 48.71
CA LYS A 176 3.16 -33.00 49.19
C LYS A 176 3.08 -32.82 50.71
N ILE A 177 2.66 -31.65 51.16
CA ILE A 177 2.26 -31.44 52.54
C ILE A 177 1.04 -32.33 52.77
N LYS A 178 1.20 -33.37 53.59
CA LYS A 178 0.08 -34.18 54.09
C LYS A 178 -0.82 -33.25 54.91
N ILE A 179 -1.85 -32.70 54.26
CA ILE A 179 -2.93 -32.01 54.95
C ILE A 179 -3.67 -33.09 55.74
N THR A 180 -3.46 -33.09 57.05
CA THR A 180 -4.29 -33.88 57.98
C THR A 180 -5.66 -33.22 58.01
N GLU A 181 -6.69 -34.01 57.74
CA GLU A 181 -8.10 -33.60 57.75
C GLU A 181 -8.49 -33.18 59.17
N ASP A 182 -8.43 -31.90 59.50
CA ASP A 182 -9.21 -31.32 60.60
C ASP A 182 -9.27 -29.80 60.43
N GLY A 183 -10.46 -29.27 60.12
CA GLY A 183 -10.75 -27.83 60.15
C GLY A 183 -11.22 -27.22 58.82
N LYS A 184 -12.49 -27.45 58.49
CA LYS A 184 -13.25 -26.54 57.61
C LYS A 184 -13.42 -25.21 58.34
N GLN A 185 -12.79 -24.14 57.87
CA GLN A 185 -13.38 -22.79 57.95
C GLN A 185 -12.73 -21.87 56.90
N GLY A 186 -13.60 -21.10 56.24
CA GLY A 186 -13.37 -20.50 54.92
C GLY A 186 -12.28 -19.42 54.88
N LEU A 187 -11.57 -19.41 53.75
CA LEU A 187 -10.78 -18.27 53.34
C LEU A 187 -10.71 -18.24 51.81
N ASP A 188 -11.61 -17.46 51.21
CA ASP A 188 -11.62 -17.11 49.79
C ASP A 188 -10.45 -16.17 49.47
N SER A 189 -9.23 -16.72 49.43
CA SER A 189 -8.04 -16.00 48.98
C SER A 189 -7.83 -16.30 47.49
N ARG A 190 -8.65 -15.68 46.65
CA ARG A 190 -8.45 -15.65 45.20
C ARG A 190 -7.23 -14.79 44.92
N THR A 191 -6.07 -15.42 44.73
CA THR A 191 -4.84 -14.76 44.31
C THR A 191 -5.04 -14.20 42.91
N GLU A 192 -5.41 -12.92 42.81
CA GLU A 192 -5.42 -12.16 41.57
C GLU A 192 -3.97 -12.01 41.10
N TYR A 193 -3.54 -12.87 40.19
CA TYR A 193 -2.34 -12.60 39.40
C TYR A 193 -2.56 -11.29 38.64
N PRO A 194 -1.56 -10.38 38.60
CA PRO A 194 -1.67 -9.17 37.82
C PRO A 194 -1.94 -9.57 36.37
N SER A 195 -3.18 -9.35 35.94
CA SER A 195 -3.63 -9.57 34.58
C SER A 195 -2.65 -8.85 33.66
N SER A 196 -1.95 -9.62 32.83
CA SER A 196 -1.08 -9.10 31.79
C SER A 196 -1.77 -7.91 31.12
N PRO A 197 -1.11 -6.74 30.97
CA PRO A 197 -1.70 -5.52 30.42
C PRO A 197 -2.19 -5.64 28.97
N TYR A 198 -2.17 -6.85 28.40
CA TYR A 198 -2.62 -7.21 27.06
C TYR A 198 -3.91 -8.05 27.03
N SER A 199 -4.64 -8.20 28.14
CA SER A 199 -5.88 -9.02 28.19
C SER A 199 -7.13 -8.35 27.62
N ALA A 200 -7.04 -7.09 27.14
CA ALA A 200 -8.11 -6.53 26.33
C ALA A 200 -8.20 -7.32 25.03
N THR A 201 -9.22 -8.16 24.89
CA THR A 201 -9.51 -8.90 23.66
C THR A 201 -9.48 -7.89 22.50
N PRO A 202 -8.52 -8.03 21.57
CA PRO A 202 -8.37 -7.08 20.48
C PRO A 202 -9.70 -7.02 19.73
N HIS A 203 -10.32 -5.85 19.69
CA HIS A 203 -11.53 -5.68 18.92
C HIS A 203 -11.17 -5.91 17.44
N PRO A 204 -11.97 -6.65 16.68
CA PRO A 204 -11.71 -6.89 15.26
C PRO A 204 -11.60 -5.53 14.56
N ALA A 205 -10.41 -5.22 14.04
CA ALA A 205 -10.21 -3.96 13.36
C ALA A 205 -10.93 -3.98 12.02
N LEU A 206 -11.61 -2.89 11.68
CA LEU A 206 -12.23 -2.65 10.39
C LEU A 206 -11.65 -1.35 9.82
N ALA A 207 -11.60 -1.25 8.49
CA ALA A 207 -11.35 0.04 7.86
C ALA A 207 -12.50 1.00 8.21
N GLU A 208 -12.22 2.29 8.35
CA GLU A 208 -13.25 3.33 8.51
C GLU A 208 -14.12 3.41 7.26
N GLU A 209 -13.48 3.32 6.10
CA GLU A 209 -14.12 3.43 4.80
C GLU A 209 -13.43 2.51 3.78
N ALA A 210 -14.18 2.10 2.76
CA ALA A 210 -13.63 1.36 1.63
C ALA A 210 -14.15 1.92 0.30
N VAL A 211 -13.23 2.20 -0.63
CA VAL A 211 -13.51 2.69 -1.97
C VAL A 211 -13.11 1.63 -3.00
N ARG A 212 -14.00 1.34 -3.94
CA ARG A 212 -13.73 0.42 -5.06
C ARG A 212 -13.42 1.20 -6.33
N LEU A 213 -12.25 0.92 -6.89
CA LEU A 213 -11.80 1.45 -8.17
C LEU A 213 -11.84 0.33 -9.21
N SER A 214 -12.65 0.50 -10.25
CA SER A 214 -12.94 -0.55 -11.24
C SER A 214 -12.66 -0.12 -12.67
N TRP A 215 -12.06 -1.01 -13.46
CA TRP A 215 -11.83 -0.83 -14.89
C TRP A 215 -12.97 -1.45 -15.68
N ARG A 216 -13.83 -0.63 -16.28
CA ARG A 216 -15.08 -1.11 -16.92
C ARG A 216 -14.88 -1.92 -18.20
N SER A 217 -13.77 -1.73 -18.93
CA SER A 217 -13.58 -2.36 -20.24
C SER A 217 -12.12 -2.76 -20.50
N PRO A 218 -11.67 -3.92 -20.00
CA PRO A 218 -10.27 -4.34 -20.10
C PRO A 218 -9.82 -4.81 -21.49
N VAL A 219 -10.77 -5.16 -22.36
CA VAL A 219 -10.53 -5.74 -23.69
C VAL A 219 -11.01 -4.79 -24.81
N SER A 220 -11.53 -3.61 -24.47
CA SER A 220 -11.97 -2.64 -25.49
C SER A 220 -10.80 -1.86 -26.09
N LEU A 221 -10.96 -1.44 -27.35
CA LEU A 221 -10.08 -0.46 -28.00
C LEU A 221 -10.23 0.96 -27.41
N SER A 222 -11.28 1.19 -26.60
CA SER A 222 -11.52 2.45 -25.92
C SER A 222 -10.38 2.79 -24.95
N PRO A 223 -10.09 4.10 -24.78
CA PRO A 223 -9.19 4.54 -23.72
C PRO A 223 -9.63 3.97 -22.39
N ARG A 224 -8.61 3.57 -21.62
CA ARG A 224 -8.77 3.02 -20.29
C ARG A 224 -9.54 4.00 -19.41
N ARG A 225 -10.63 3.52 -18.81
CA ARG A 225 -11.46 4.26 -17.87
C ARG A 225 -11.59 3.48 -16.57
N TYR A 226 -10.99 3.99 -15.51
CA TYR A 226 -11.26 3.49 -14.15
C TYR A 226 -12.24 4.41 -13.46
N THR A 227 -13.23 3.85 -12.78
CA THR A 227 -14.25 4.62 -12.08
C THR A 227 -14.29 4.25 -10.61
N PHE A 228 -14.50 5.24 -9.76
CA PHE A 228 -14.80 5.09 -8.34
C PHE A 228 -15.77 6.19 -7.92
N GLU A 229 -16.37 6.03 -6.74
CA GLU A 229 -17.29 7.00 -6.16
C GLU A 229 -16.83 7.31 -4.73
N TYR A 230 -16.92 8.58 -4.34
CA TYR A 230 -16.56 9.05 -3.01
C TYR A 230 -17.42 10.26 -2.65
N ALA A 231 -18.05 10.25 -1.48
CA ALA A 231 -18.97 11.30 -1.03
C ALA A 231 -20.04 11.68 -2.09
N ASN A 232 -20.64 10.69 -2.75
CA ASN A 232 -21.61 10.84 -3.87
C ASN A 232 -21.06 11.56 -5.12
N ILE A 233 -19.74 11.76 -5.21
CA ILE A 233 -19.06 12.32 -6.39
C ILE A 233 -18.49 11.15 -7.19
N LYS A 234 -18.81 11.10 -8.48
CA LYS A 234 -18.29 10.09 -9.39
C LYS A 234 -16.96 10.56 -9.97
N PHE A 235 -15.93 9.72 -9.87
CA PHE A 235 -14.61 10.00 -10.41
C PHE A 235 -14.27 9.02 -11.55
N SER A 236 -13.63 9.52 -12.59
CA SER A 236 -13.08 8.70 -13.67
C SER A 236 -11.62 9.06 -13.99
N TRP A 237 -10.75 8.06 -13.95
CA TRP A 237 -9.42 8.15 -14.55
C TRP A 237 -9.53 7.75 -16.02
N GLU A 238 -9.35 8.71 -16.93
CA GLU A 238 -9.46 8.52 -18.38
C GLU A 238 -8.09 8.58 -19.05
N GLY A 239 -7.75 7.58 -19.86
CA GLY A 239 -6.54 7.60 -20.66
C GLY A 239 -6.68 8.56 -21.84
N THR A 240 -5.73 9.48 -22.01
CA THR A 240 -5.68 10.34 -23.20
C THR A 240 -4.65 9.83 -24.20
N ARG A 241 -4.89 10.09 -25.49
CA ARG A 241 -4.03 9.64 -26.61
C ARG A 241 -2.92 10.63 -26.95
N ASP A 242 -2.75 11.70 -26.20
CA ASP A 242 -1.86 12.79 -26.59
C ASP A 242 -0.39 12.48 -26.32
N VAL A 243 0.30 11.98 -27.34
CA VAL A 243 1.74 12.25 -27.52
C VAL A 243 2.11 12.40 -28.99
N HIS A 244 2.81 13.50 -29.30
CA HIS A 244 3.72 13.60 -30.44
C HIS A 244 4.93 12.64 -30.25
N SER A 245 4.71 11.32 -30.26
CA SER A 245 5.81 10.35 -30.21
C SER A 245 6.20 9.87 -31.61
N THR A 246 7.44 9.40 -31.74
CA THR A 246 7.91 8.69 -32.94
C THR A 246 7.01 7.49 -33.26
N ARG A 247 6.86 7.17 -34.56
CA ARG A 247 5.87 6.20 -35.08
C ARG A 247 5.87 4.82 -34.37
N ARG A 248 7.03 4.32 -33.91
CA ARG A 248 7.13 2.98 -33.29
C ARG A 248 6.64 2.93 -31.83
N ALA A 249 6.82 4.00 -31.05
CA ALA A 249 6.38 4.04 -29.66
C ALA A 249 4.85 4.12 -29.52
N LYS A 250 4.16 4.74 -30.51
CA LYS A 250 2.69 4.85 -30.55
C LYS A 250 1.99 3.49 -30.58
N TRP A 251 2.57 2.51 -31.28
CA TRP A 251 1.94 1.21 -31.49
C TRP A 251 1.98 0.32 -30.23
N ILE A 252 3.02 0.50 -29.41
CA ILE A 252 3.23 -0.32 -28.22
C ILE A 252 2.58 0.31 -26.98
N MET A 253 2.47 1.66 -26.91
CA MET A 253 1.97 2.35 -25.70
C MET A 253 1.10 3.58 -26.03
N PRO A 254 -0.16 3.41 -26.46
CA PRO A 254 -1.02 4.52 -26.88
C PRO A 254 -1.56 5.42 -25.75
N PHE A 255 -1.38 5.04 -24.48
CA PHE A 255 -1.90 5.78 -23.33
C PHE A 255 -0.81 6.02 -22.29
N SER A 256 -0.09 7.14 -22.42
CA SER A 256 0.93 7.58 -21.46
C SER A 256 0.41 8.61 -20.46
N HIS A 257 -0.76 9.19 -20.72
CA HIS A 257 -1.34 10.24 -19.90
C HIS A 257 -2.72 9.82 -19.38
N LEU A 258 -3.02 10.19 -18.15
CA LEU A 258 -4.31 9.94 -17.51
C LEU A 258 -4.85 11.28 -17.02
N MET A 259 -6.16 11.48 -17.15
CA MET A 259 -6.88 12.61 -16.54
C MET A 259 -7.83 12.07 -15.49
N LEU A 260 -7.87 12.71 -14.32
CA LEU A 260 -8.88 12.46 -13.31
C LEU A 260 -9.98 13.50 -13.46
N ILE A 261 -11.18 13.01 -13.78
CA ILE A 261 -12.38 13.82 -13.95
C ILE A 261 -13.32 13.51 -12.78
N ALA A 262 -13.97 14.53 -12.24
CA ALA A 262 -15.04 14.42 -11.27
C ALA A 262 -16.37 14.89 -11.86
N ARG A 263 -17.46 14.26 -11.45
CA ARG A 263 -18.84 14.62 -11.79
C ARG A 263 -19.65 14.72 -10.51
N LEU A 264 -20.22 15.90 -10.28
CA LEU A 264 -21.10 16.17 -9.16
C LEU A 264 -22.50 15.59 -9.43
N PRO A 265 -23.23 15.14 -8.39
CA PRO A 265 -24.56 14.55 -8.56
C PRO A 265 -25.59 15.54 -9.10
N GLU A 266 -25.46 16.83 -8.79
CA GLU A 266 -26.38 17.88 -9.23
C GLU A 266 -26.16 18.32 -10.68
N ASN A 267 -24.96 18.08 -11.22
CA ASN A 267 -24.57 18.49 -12.57
C ASN A 267 -23.80 17.39 -13.29
N GLU A 268 -24.49 16.30 -13.64
CA GLU A 268 -23.86 15.16 -14.35
C GLU A 268 -23.31 15.53 -15.75
N SER A 269 -23.63 16.72 -16.27
CA SER A 269 -23.16 17.20 -17.57
C SER A 269 -21.82 17.92 -17.50
N GLU A 270 -21.38 18.36 -16.33
CA GLU A 270 -20.14 19.10 -16.15
C GLU A 270 -19.01 18.21 -15.63
N ASP A 271 -17.95 18.11 -16.43
CA ASP A 271 -16.73 17.38 -16.09
C ASP A 271 -15.71 18.33 -15.47
N ILE A 272 -15.38 18.11 -14.19
CA ILE A 272 -14.36 18.89 -13.49
C ILE A 272 -13.02 18.15 -13.58
N LEU A 273 -12.01 18.77 -14.18
CA LEU A 273 -10.65 18.22 -14.23
C LEU A 273 -9.95 18.39 -12.88
N VAL A 274 -9.79 17.30 -12.15
CA VAL A 274 -9.20 17.26 -10.81
C VAL A 274 -7.70 17.02 -10.84
N GLY A 275 -7.23 16.23 -11.81
CA GLY A 275 -5.81 15.95 -11.91
C GLY A 275 -5.39 15.36 -13.24
N GLN A 276 -4.09 15.34 -13.47
CA GLN A 276 -3.49 14.82 -14.68
C GLN A 276 -2.20 14.09 -14.35
N TYR A 277 -2.06 12.85 -14.79
CA TYR A 277 -0.79 12.12 -14.73
C TYR A 277 -0.15 12.07 -16.11
N THR A 278 1.13 12.41 -16.17
CA THR A 278 1.96 12.36 -17.36
C THR A 278 3.12 11.41 -17.14
N ALA A 279 3.12 10.27 -17.83
CA ALA A 279 4.25 9.35 -17.77
C ALA A 279 5.45 9.89 -18.55
N SER A 280 6.66 9.70 -18.02
CA SER A 280 7.91 9.87 -18.76
C SER A 280 8.21 8.64 -19.62
N PHE A 281 8.77 8.90 -20.80
CA PHE A 281 9.18 7.88 -21.76
C PHE A 281 10.52 7.20 -21.43
N ALA A 282 11.27 7.69 -20.44
CA ALA A 282 12.56 7.11 -20.08
C ALA A 282 12.40 5.67 -19.55
N SER A 283 13.40 4.82 -19.82
CA SER A 283 13.45 3.41 -19.38
C SER A 283 13.27 3.22 -17.88
N CYS A 284 13.57 4.25 -17.08
CA CYS A 284 13.39 4.29 -15.62
C CYS A 284 12.09 5.00 -15.16
N LYS A 285 11.08 5.09 -16.03
CA LYS A 285 9.64 5.35 -15.82
C LYS A 285 9.28 6.11 -14.53
N TYR A 286 9.53 7.40 -14.54
CA TYR A 286 8.92 8.39 -13.64
C TYR A 286 7.71 9.03 -14.31
N GLY A 287 6.91 9.77 -13.56
CA GLY A 287 5.85 10.60 -14.12
C GLY A 287 5.54 11.77 -13.22
N GLU A 288 4.85 12.75 -13.79
CA GLU A 288 4.36 13.91 -13.05
C GLU A 288 2.86 13.77 -12.89
N LEU A 289 2.41 13.73 -11.65
CA LEU A 289 1.01 13.88 -11.29
C LEU A 289 0.76 15.34 -10.93
N TRP A 290 -0.27 15.90 -11.52
CA TRP A 290 -0.75 17.24 -11.30
C TRP A 290 -2.10 17.09 -10.60
N VAL A 291 -2.23 17.70 -9.44
CA VAL A 291 -3.51 17.77 -8.72
C VAL A 291 -3.90 19.24 -8.65
N PHE A 292 -5.07 19.58 -9.17
CA PHE A 292 -5.53 20.96 -9.24
C PHE A 292 -6.22 21.32 -7.93
N ASP A 293 -5.46 21.88 -6.98
CA ASP A 293 -5.95 22.23 -5.64
C ASP A 293 -7.24 23.07 -5.67
N SER A 294 -7.41 23.97 -6.65
CA SER A 294 -8.65 24.74 -6.83
C SER A 294 -9.86 23.88 -7.20
N ALA A 295 -9.67 22.84 -8.02
CA ALA A 295 -10.72 21.89 -8.36
C ALA A 295 -11.05 21.01 -7.16
N VAL A 296 -10.05 20.56 -6.39
CA VAL A 296 -10.28 19.80 -5.16
C VAL A 296 -11.02 20.65 -4.12
N ALA A 297 -10.65 21.91 -3.94
CA ALA A 297 -11.33 22.84 -3.05
C ALA A 297 -12.79 23.07 -3.46
N GLN A 298 -13.06 23.18 -4.77
CA GLN A 298 -14.42 23.28 -5.31
C GLN A 298 -15.25 22.03 -4.96
N LEU A 299 -14.67 20.83 -5.02
CA LEU A 299 -15.36 19.58 -4.66
C LEU A 299 -15.60 19.42 -3.14
N LEU A 300 -14.93 20.23 -2.31
CA LEU A 300 -15.06 20.24 -0.85
C LEU A 300 -15.87 21.45 -0.35
N ASP A 301 -16.61 22.11 -1.24
CA ASP A 301 -17.39 23.32 -0.97
C ASP A 301 -16.57 24.45 -0.30
N GLY A 302 -15.25 24.50 -0.53
CA GLY A 302 -14.37 25.54 0.01
C GLY A 302 -14.08 25.48 1.51
N HIS A 303 -14.43 24.40 2.21
CA HIS A 303 -14.36 24.34 3.68
C HIS A 303 -12.97 24.01 4.26
N SER A 304 -11.97 23.65 3.45
CA SER A 304 -10.63 23.29 3.95
C SER A 304 -9.61 24.40 3.69
N SER A 305 -8.89 24.81 4.74
CA SER A 305 -7.75 25.73 4.61
C SER A 305 -6.57 25.11 3.87
N ASP A 306 -6.42 23.77 3.96
CA ASP A 306 -5.46 23.01 3.16
C ASP A 306 -6.14 21.75 2.59
N VAL A 307 -6.26 21.70 1.26
CA VAL A 307 -6.86 20.55 0.58
C VAL A 307 -5.99 19.29 0.70
N ARG A 308 -4.68 19.42 0.96
CA ARG A 308 -3.73 18.29 0.97
C ARG A 308 -3.86 17.41 2.19
N GLU A 309 -4.41 17.95 3.27
CA GLU A 309 -4.67 17.20 4.50
C GLU A 309 -5.98 16.42 4.44
N THR A 310 -6.78 16.61 3.38
CA THR A 310 -8.11 16.02 3.27
C THR A 310 -8.05 14.57 2.80
N ARG A 311 -9.04 13.77 3.22
CA ARG A 311 -9.22 12.38 2.77
C ARG A 311 -9.39 12.25 1.26
N LEU A 312 -10.06 13.21 0.63
CA LEU A 312 -10.23 13.23 -0.82
C LEU A 312 -8.87 13.32 -1.53
N TYR A 313 -7.97 14.17 -1.04
CA TYR A 313 -6.63 14.28 -1.61
C TYR A 313 -5.84 12.98 -1.47
N GLU A 314 -5.83 12.38 -0.28
CA GLU A 314 -5.21 11.07 -0.05
C GLU A 314 -5.76 9.99 -1.00
N LEU A 315 -7.07 10.01 -1.25
CA LEU A 315 -7.73 9.11 -2.19
C LEU A 315 -7.33 9.37 -3.65
N ILE A 316 -7.18 10.63 -4.06
CA ILE A 316 -6.68 11.02 -5.39
C ILE A 316 -5.27 10.45 -5.59
N ILE A 317 -4.36 10.65 -4.62
CA ILE A 317 -3.00 10.10 -4.67
C ILE A 317 -3.03 8.57 -4.74
N THR A 318 -3.85 7.94 -3.90
CA THR A 318 -3.98 6.49 -3.84
C THR A 318 -4.45 5.92 -5.17
N THR A 319 -5.51 6.48 -5.75
CA THR A 319 -6.08 6.00 -7.01
C THR A 319 -5.13 6.24 -8.18
N ALA A 320 -4.43 7.38 -8.24
CA ALA A 320 -3.38 7.63 -9.22
C ALA A 320 -2.30 6.52 -9.17
N MET A 321 -1.86 6.15 -7.97
CA MET A 321 -0.86 5.11 -7.78
C MET A 321 -1.35 3.71 -8.19
N CYS A 322 -2.62 3.37 -7.93
CA CYS A 322 -3.23 2.16 -8.48
C CYS A 322 -3.11 2.11 -10.00
N MET A 323 -3.34 3.24 -10.68
CA MET A 323 -3.26 3.33 -12.14
C MET A 323 -1.84 3.15 -12.65
N ILE A 324 -0.89 3.83 -12.03
CA ILE A 324 0.53 3.78 -12.38
C ILE A 324 1.08 2.36 -12.18
N ILE A 325 0.79 1.74 -11.03
CA ILE A 325 1.22 0.37 -10.72
C ILE A 325 0.57 -0.62 -11.70
N GLY A 326 -0.73 -0.48 -11.95
CA GLY A 326 -1.45 -1.35 -12.89
C GLY A 326 -0.93 -1.23 -14.31
N GLU A 327 -0.61 -0.02 -14.75
CA GLU A 327 -0.02 0.23 -16.07
C GLU A 327 1.38 -0.38 -16.20
N ARG A 328 2.23 -0.20 -15.18
CA ARG A 328 3.53 -0.86 -15.12
C ARG A 328 3.41 -2.37 -15.20
N GLY A 329 2.52 -2.97 -14.40
CA GLY A 329 2.30 -4.41 -14.33
C GLY A 329 1.94 -5.00 -15.70
N LYS A 330 0.98 -4.39 -16.40
CA LYS A 330 0.61 -4.82 -17.75
C LYS A 330 1.76 -4.73 -18.75
N ARG A 331 2.51 -3.62 -18.75
CA ARG A 331 3.63 -3.42 -19.69
C ARG A 331 4.65 -4.53 -19.50
N ASN A 332 4.96 -4.86 -18.25
CA ASN A 332 5.88 -5.94 -17.93
C ASN A 332 5.34 -7.30 -18.41
N THR A 333 4.04 -7.56 -18.22
CA THR A 333 3.41 -8.79 -18.74
C THR A 333 3.42 -8.87 -20.26
N LEU A 334 3.11 -7.77 -20.96
CA LEU A 334 3.15 -7.73 -22.42
C LEU A 334 4.56 -7.98 -22.95
N LEU A 335 5.58 -7.34 -22.35
CA LEU A 335 6.97 -7.56 -22.73
C LEU A 335 7.40 -9.01 -22.48
N ALA A 336 7.01 -9.60 -21.35
CA ALA A 336 7.28 -11.01 -21.07
C ALA A 336 6.61 -11.94 -22.09
N LEU A 337 5.36 -11.67 -22.47
CA LEU A 337 4.66 -12.46 -23.50
C LEU A 337 5.33 -12.33 -24.88
N LEU A 338 5.74 -11.12 -25.26
CA LEU A 338 6.46 -10.91 -26.53
C LEU A 338 7.82 -11.61 -26.53
N ALA A 339 8.54 -11.60 -25.41
CA ALA A 339 9.81 -12.33 -25.26
C ALA A 339 9.60 -13.85 -25.43
N LEU A 340 8.59 -14.41 -24.76
CA LEU A 340 8.25 -15.84 -24.89
C LEU A 340 7.86 -16.22 -26.34
N LEU A 341 7.13 -15.37 -27.04
CA LEU A 341 6.77 -15.60 -28.45
C LEU A 341 7.99 -15.49 -29.39
N ALA A 342 8.91 -14.56 -29.13
CA ALA A 342 10.12 -14.38 -29.92
C ALA A 342 11.07 -15.58 -29.77
N GLU A 343 11.19 -16.16 -28.57
CA GLU A 343 11.99 -17.35 -28.31
C GLU A 343 11.38 -18.61 -28.95
N GLY A 344 10.05 -18.73 -28.97
CA GLY A 344 9.34 -19.86 -29.60
C GLY A 344 9.37 -19.87 -31.13
N GLY A 345 9.63 -18.72 -31.78
CA GLY A 345 9.66 -18.60 -33.24
C GLY A 345 11.02 -18.85 -33.91
N GLY A 346 12.09 -19.09 -33.13
CA GLY A 346 13.45 -19.28 -33.65
C GLY A 346 13.87 -20.73 -33.90
N ALA A 347 12.95 -21.70 -33.76
CA ALA A 347 13.26 -23.14 -33.78
C ALA A 347 12.70 -23.89 -35.00
N SER A 348 12.41 -23.19 -36.11
CA SER A 348 11.85 -23.77 -37.34
C SER A 348 12.70 -23.51 -38.57
#